data_AF-A0A348Y6P1-F1
#
_entry.id   AF-A0A348Y6P1-F1
#
_cell.length_a   1.000
_cell.length_b   1.000
_cell.length_c   1.000
_cell.angle_alpha   90.00
_cell.angle_beta   90.00
_cell.angle_gamma   90.00
#
_symmetry.space_group_name_H-M   'P 1'
#
loop_
_entity.id
_entity.type
_entity.pdbx_description
1 polymer ?
#
loop_
_entity_poly.entity_id
_entity_poly.type
_entity_poly.pdbx_seq_one_letter_code
_entity_poly.pdbx_strand_id
1 'polypeptide(L)'
;MNEPVINNADTYTNKFGGLVTNTGHASDEIIIQMSDVSKWYGDFQVLTGCSAHVHKGDVVVVCGPSGSGKSTLIKTVNGLEPFQKGEIMVSGISVGAPKTNLPKLRSSVGMVFQHFELFPHLTIIDNLTVAQIKVLGRKEAEAKQKAMAYLDRVGLTAQAAKYPAELSGGQ
;
A
#
# COMPACT_ATOMS: atom_id res chain seq x y z
N MET A 1 8.27 -1.02 32.56
CA MET A 1 6.81 -1.23 32.58
C MET A 1 6.47 -2.22 31.49
N ASN A 2 6.59 -3.51 31.81
CA ASN A 2 5.89 -4.62 31.12
C ASN A 2 4.42 -4.55 31.55
N GLU A 3 3.38 -4.90 30.80
CA GLU A 3 3.10 -5.49 29.48
C GLU A 3 1.58 -5.27 29.27
N PRO A 4 0.99 -5.33 28.07
CA PRO A 4 -0.37 -5.78 27.94
C PRO A 4 -0.37 -7.30 27.70
N VAL A 5 -0.82 -8.05 28.70
CA VAL A 5 -1.23 -9.45 28.54
C VAL A 5 -2.56 -9.45 27.79
N ILE A 6 -2.59 -9.99 26.57
CA ILE A 6 -3.84 -10.31 25.88
C ILE A 6 -3.99 -11.83 25.93
N ASN A 7 -4.65 -12.32 26.99
CA ASN A 7 -5.18 -13.67 27.07
C ASN A 7 -6.67 -13.59 26.71
N ASN A 8 -6.98 -13.71 25.42
CA ASN A 8 -8.30 -14.15 24.95
C ASN A 8 -8.05 -15.25 23.92
N ALA A 9 -8.80 -16.34 23.99
CA ALA A 9 -8.56 -17.60 23.29
C ALA A 9 -8.61 -17.55 21.74
N ASP A 10 -8.71 -16.35 21.15
CA ASP A 10 -9.08 -16.11 19.76
C ASP A 10 -8.03 -15.34 18.94
N THR A 11 -6.85 -15.08 19.52
CA THR A 11 -5.81 -14.26 18.88
C THR A 11 -4.40 -14.84 19.10
N TYR A 12 -3.59 -14.97 18.04
CA TYR A 12 -2.19 -15.38 18.13
C TYR A 12 -1.29 -14.60 17.15
N THR A 13 0.01 -14.54 17.40
CA THR A 13 0.98 -13.94 16.46
C THR A 13 1.55 -15.02 15.56
N ASN A 14 1.46 -14.84 14.24
CA ASN A 14 2.05 -15.78 13.28
C ASN A 14 3.59 -15.64 13.23
N LYS A 15 4.25 -16.60 12.58
CA LYS A 15 5.72 -16.63 12.42
C LYS A 15 6.34 -15.42 11.69
N PHE A 16 5.51 -14.55 11.10
CA PHE A 16 5.92 -13.32 10.42
C PHE A 16 5.67 -12.07 11.28
N GLY A 17 5.27 -12.22 12.54
CA GLY A 17 4.96 -11.12 13.45
C GLY A 17 3.58 -10.48 13.23
N GLY A 18 2.71 -11.09 12.42
CA GLY A 18 1.35 -10.61 12.18
C GLY A 18 0.37 -11.14 13.22
N LEU A 19 -0.52 -10.28 13.72
CA LEU A 19 -1.63 -10.68 14.58
C LEU A 19 -2.67 -11.45 13.74
N VAL A 20 -3.09 -12.60 14.22
CA VAL A 20 -4.15 -13.43 13.63
C VAL A 20 -5.29 -13.49 14.62
N THR A 21 -6.49 -13.11 14.20
CA THR A 21 -7.72 -13.12 15.00
C THR A 21 -8.79 -13.99 14.32
N ASN A 22 -9.69 -14.59 15.10
CA ASN A 22 -10.82 -15.36 14.55
C ASN A 22 -11.85 -14.50 13.78
N THR A 23 -11.83 -13.17 13.95
CA THR A 23 -12.64 -12.23 13.16
C THR A 23 -12.03 -11.90 11.79
N GLY A 24 -10.79 -12.34 11.52
CA GLY A 24 -10.05 -12.05 10.29
C GLY A 24 -9.41 -10.65 10.24
N HIS A 25 -9.61 -9.84 11.29
CA HIS A 25 -9.23 -8.42 11.34
C HIS A 25 -8.59 -8.10 12.71
N ALA A 26 -7.52 -7.31 12.72
CA ALA A 26 -6.80 -6.97 13.97
C ALA A 26 -7.50 -5.88 14.80
N SER A 27 -8.47 -5.16 14.20
CA SER A 27 -9.22 -4.05 14.79
C SER A 27 -10.54 -3.86 14.03
N ASP A 28 -11.58 -3.32 14.68
CA ASP A 28 -12.82 -2.90 14.02
C ASP A 28 -12.70 -1.54 13.30
N GLU A 29 -11.53 -0.91 13.34
CA GLU A 29 -11.22 0.33 12.61
C GLU A 29 -11.21 0.07 11.10
N ILE A 30 -12.20 0.58 10.37
CA ILE A 30 -12.23 0.54 8.90
C ILE A 30 -11.22 1.54 8.33
N ILE A 31 -10.25 1.02 7.56
CA ILE A 31 -9.19 1.82 6.95
C ILE A 31 -9.44 2.09 5.46
N ILE A 32 -10.18 1.24 4.76
CA ILE A 32 -10.66 1.48 3.39
C ILE A 32 -12.16 1.22 3.34
N GLN A 33 -12.91 2.15 2.79
CA GLN A 33 -14.33 2.01 2.52
C GLN A 33 -14.62 2.38 1.06
N MET A 34 -15.40 1.55 0.39
CA MET A 34 -15.88 1.75 -0.97
C MET A 34 -17.40 1.59 -0.99
N SER A 35 -18.10 2.56 -1.58
CA SER A 35 -19.55 2.57 -1.69
C SER A 35 -19.96 2.79 -3.15
N ASP A 36 -20.52 1.77 -3.78
CA ASP A 36 -21.09 1.77 -5.14
C ASP A 36 -20.18 2.34 -6.22
N VAL A 37 -18.88 2.03 -6.11
CA VAL A 37 -17.84 2.59 -6.97
C VAL A 37 -17.99 2.08 -8.39
N SER A 38 -18.07 3.00 -9.34
CA SER A 38 -18.13 2.67 -10.76
C SER A 38 -17.12 3.46 -11.59
N LYS A 39 -16.52 2.77 -12.56
CA LYS A 39 -15.45 3.27 -13.42
C LYS A 39 -15.67 2.86 -14.86
N TRP A 40 -15.51 3.82 -15.76
CA TRP A 40 -15.53 3.64 -17.20
C TRP A 40 -14.20 4.05 -17.86
N TYR A 41 -13.89 3.38 -18.97
CA TYR A 41 -12.92 3.81 -19.96
C TYR A 41 -13.66 4.00 -21.29
N GLY A 42 -13.91 5.26 -21.67
CA GLY A 42 -14.88 5.56 -22.73
C GLY A 42 -16.24 5.00 -22.36
N ASP A 43 -16.83 4.20 -23.26
CA ASP A 43 -18.13 3.57 -23.04
C ASP A 43 -18.06 2.24 -22.27
N PHE A 44 -16.86 1.71 -22.04
CA PHE A 44 -16.67 0.43 -21.37
C PHE A 44 -16.65 0.59 -19.85
N GLN A 45 -17.66 0.02 -19.17
CA GLN A 45 -17.73 -0.02 -17.71
C GLN A 45 -16.89 -1.17 -17.14
N VAL A 46 -15.81 -0.83 -16.44
CA VAL A 46 -14.89 -1.81 -15.84
C VAL A 46 -15.18 -2.09 -14.37
N LEU A 47 -15.70 -1.10 -13.62
CA LEU A 47 -16.21 -1.30 -12.25
C LEU A 47 -17.71 -0.99 -12.22
N THR A 48 -18.50 -1.91 -11.67
CA THR A 48 -19.96 -1.90 -11.70
C THR A 48 -20.53 -1.91 -10.28
N GLY A 49 -20.60 -0.74 -9.63
CA GLY A 49 -21.19 -0.62 -8.29
C GLY A 49 -20.44 -1.41 -7.22
N CYS A 50 -19.11 -1.34 -7.19
CA CYS A 50 -18.30 -2.10 -6.24
C CYS A 50 -18.33 -1.48 -4.85
N SER A 51 -18.71 -2.28 -3.85
CA SER A 51 -18.74 -1.89 -2.42
C SER A 51 -17.90 -2.85 -1.59
N ALA A 52 -17.10 -2.33 -0.67
CA ALA A 52 -16.21 -3.11 0.18
C ALA A 52 -15.75 -2.32 1.41
N HIS A 53 -15.43 -3.04 2.48
CA HIS A 53 -14.79 -2.51 3.67
C HIS A 53 -13.53 -3.33 3.97
N VAL A 54 -12.45 -2.65 4.31
CA VAL A 54 -11.20 -3.26 4.77
C VAL A 54 -10.87 -2.67 6.13
N HIS A 55 -10.73 -3.52 7.12
CA HIS A 55 -10.35 -3.16 8.46
C HIS A 55 -8.83 -3.09 8.60
N LYS A 56 -8.40 -2.42 9.66
CA LYS A 56 -6.98 -2.30 9.98
C LYS A 56 -6.42 -3.65 10.41
N GLY A 57 -5.35 -4.06 9.73
CA GLY A 57 -4.67 -5.34 9.95
C GLY A 57 -5.08 -6.43 8.97
N ASP A 58 -6.03 -6.16 8.08
CA ASP A 58 -6.52 -7.12 7.11
C ASP A 58 -5.48 -7.46 6.06
N VAL A 59 -5.52 -8.72 5.63
CA VAL A 59 -4.88 -9.17 4.41
C VAL A 59 -5.96 -9.59 3.43
N VAL A 60 -6.31 -8.69 2.51
CA VAL A 60 -7.37 -8.91 1.52
C VAL A 60 -6.76 -9.30 0.18
N VAL A 61 -7.32 -10.34 -0.44
CA VAL A 61 -6.94 -10.79 -1.79
C VAL A 61 -8.10 -10.55 -2.74
N VAL A 62 -7.82 -9.87 -3.86
CA VAL A 62 -8.81 -9.64 -4.93
C VAL A 62 -8.53 -10.59 -6.09
N CYS A 63 -9.43 -11.54 -6.32
CA CYS A 63 -9.32 -12.56 -7.37
C CYS A 63 -10.37 -12.39 -8.47
N GLY A 64 -10.08 -12.89 -9.68
CA GLY A 64 -11.01 -12.83 -10.82
C GLY A 64 -10.30 -12.95 -12.18
N PRO A 65 -11.04 -13.23 -13.27
CA PRO A 65 -10.48 -13.42 -14.60
C PRO A 65 -9.77 -12.16 -15.12
N SER A 66 -8.94 -12.31 -16.16
CA SER A 66 -8.34 -11.15 -16.83
C SER A 66 -9.43 -10.18 -17.31
N GLY A 67 -9.19 -8.88 -17.20
CA GLY A 67 -10.18 -7.85 -17.56
C GLY A 67 -11.27 -7.57 -16.52
N SER A 68 -11.36 -8.33 -15.42
CA SER A 68 -12.41 -8.14 -14.39
C SER A 68 -12.28 -6.86 -13.53
N GLY A 69 -11.38 -5.94 -13.86
CA GLY A 69 -11.23 -4.66 -13.16
C GLY A 69 -10.39 -4.66 -11.88
N LYS A 70 -9.73 -5.77 -11.50
CA LYS A 70 -8.94 -5.86 -10.24
C LYS A 70 -7.89 -4.76 -10.08
N SER A 71 -7.04 -4.59 -11.11
CA SER A 71 -6.00 -3.56 -11.10
C SER A 71 -6.60 -2.16 -11.10
N THR A 72 -7.73 -1.97 -11.78
CA THR A 72 -8.48 -0.71 -11.74
C THR A 72 -9.00 -0.42 -10.33
N LEU A 73 -9.60 -1.41 -9.67
CA LEU A 73 -10.09 -1.31 -8.29
C LEU A 73 -8.96 -0.85 -7.34
N ILE A 74 -7.82 -1.56 -7.36
CA ILE A 74 -6.66 -1.25 -6.50
C ILE A 74 -6.13 0.18 -6.81
N LYS A 75 -6.02 0.53 -8.09
CA LYS A 75 -5.56 1.88 -8.50
C LYS A 75 -6.56 2.98 -8.11
N THR A 76 -7.87 2.71 -8.13
CA THR A 76 -8.88 3.67 -7.67
C THR A 76 -8.79 3.91 -6.17
N VAL A 77 -8.49 2.89 -5.36
CA VAL A 77 -8.29 3.03 -3.92
C VAL A 77 -7.10 3.95 -3.60
N ASN A 78 -5.98 3.80 -4.31
CA ASN A 78 -4.80 4.66 -4.12
C ASN A 78 -4.88 6.01 -4.87
N GLY A 79 -6.01 6.30 -5.53
CA GLY A 79 -6.21 7.53 -6.31
C GLY A 79 -5.26 7.69 -7.49
N LEU A 80 -4.76 6.59 -8.07
CA LEU A 80 -3.99 6.59 -9.32
C LEU A 80 -4.91 6.57 -10.55
N GLU A 81 -6.12 6.05 -10.40
CA GLU A 81 -7.17 6.07 -11.41
C GLU A 81 -8.39 6.81 -10.85
N PRO A 82 -8.95 7.80 -11.57
CA PRO A 82 -10.18 8.44 -11.15
C PRO A 82 -11.38 7.53 -11.43
N PHE A 83 -12.41 7.61 -10.59
CA PHE A 83 -13.71 6.93 -10.77
C PHE A 83 -14.82 7.95 -11.05
N GLN A 84 -15.96 7.51 -11.59
CA GLN A 84 -17.04 8.41 -12.02
C GLN A 84 -18.25 8.40 -11.08
N LYS A 85 -18.50 7.30 -10.36
CA LYS A 85 -19.59 7.19 -9.39
C LYS A 85 -19.14 6.46 -8.13
N GLY A 86 -19.91 6.66 -7.07
CA GLY A 86 -19.66 6.09 -5.75
C GLY A 86 -18.70 6.93 -4.93
N GLU A 87 -18.22 6.35 -3.85
CA GLU A 87 -17.30 6.98 -2.92
C GLU A 87 -16.21 6.00 -2.49
N ILE A 88 -14.99 6.52 -2.32
CA ILE A 88 -13.87 5.79 -1.73
C ILE A 88 -13.29 6.66 -0.61
N MET A 89 -13.17 6.08 0.59
CA MET A 89 -12.50 6.65 1.75
C MET A 89 -11.30 5.80 2.12
N VAL A 90 -10.14 6.43 2.36
CA VAL A 90 -8.93 5.77 2.87
C VAL A 90 -8.45 6.52 4.10
N SER A 91 -8.38 5.83 5.24
CA SER A 91 -8.06 6.42 6.56
C SER A 91 -8.88 7.68 6.87
N GLY A 92 -10.19 7.64 6.55
CA GLY A 92 -11.11 8.77 6.72
C GLY A 92 -10.96 9.90 5.70
N ILE A 93 -10.11 9.77 4.67
CA ILE A 93 -9.91 10.77 3.63
C ILE A 93 -10.64 10.33 2.34
N SER A 94 -11.51 11.18 1.81
CA SER A 94 -12.19 10.92 0.54
C SER A 94 -11.21 11.00 -0.64
N VAL A 95 -11.08 9.92 -1.41
CA VAL A 95 -10.16 9.86 -2.55
C VAL A 95 -10.68 10.69 -3.74
N GLY A 96 -12.00 10.71 -3.96
CA GLY A 96 -12.63 11.38 -5.10
C GLY A 96 -12.96 12.86 -4.89
N ALA A 97 -12.80 13.40 -3.68
CA ALA A 97 -13.18 14.78 -3.41
C ALA A 97 -12.23 15.78 -4.10
N PRO A 98 -12.75 16.85 -4.75
CA PRO A 98 -11.94 17.81 -5.51
C PRO A 98 -10.81 18.50 -4.71
N LYS A 99 -10.97 18.61 -3.40
CA LYS A 99 -10.02 19.28 -2.50
C LYS A 99 -9.02 18.31 -1.85
N THR A 100 -9.10 17.02 -2.16
CA THR A 100 -8.21 16.02 -1.55
C THR A 100 -6.79 16.20 -2.04
N ASN A 101 -5.86 16.30 -1.10
CA ASN A 101 -4.43 16.29 -1.40
C ASN A 101 -3.98 14.84 -1.64
N LEU A 102 -4.14 14.37 -2.88
CA LEU A 102 -3.77 13.01 -3.28
C LEU A 102 -2.28 12.67 -3.03
N PRO A 103 -1.30 13.56 -3.28
CA PRO A 103 0.09 13.30 -2.89
C PRO A 103 0.27 13.02 -1.39
N LYS A 104 -0.43 13.76 -0.52
CA LYS A 104 -0.41 13.52 0.93
C LYS A 104 -1.09 12.21 1.32
N LEU A 105 -2.19 11.84 0.65
CA LEU A 105 -2.82 10.54 0.86
C LEU A 105 -1.87 9.39 0.47
N ARG A 106 -1.20 9.51 -0.68
CA ARG A 106 -0.25 8.50 -1.15
C ARG A 106 1.02 8.40 -0.31
N SER A 107 1.36 9.41 0.50
CA SER A 107 2.49 9.30 1.42
C SER A 107 2.20 8.37 2.61
N SER A 108 0.92 8.07 2.89
CA SER A 108 0.48 7.11 3.91
C SER A 108 0.03 5.76 3.34
N VAL A 109 -0.08 5.61 2.02
CA VAL A 109 -0.56 4.40 1.33
C VAL A 109 0.54 3.88 0.40
N GLY A 110 1.16 2.76 0.79
CA GLY A 110 2.15 2.09 -0.05
C GLY A 110 1.51 1.34 -1.21
N MET A 111 2.18 1.31 -2.37
CA MET A 111 1.77 0.52 -3.53
C MET A 111 2.98 -0.13 -4.17
N VAL A 112 2.84 -1.41 -4.51
CA VAL A 112 3.83 -2.19 -5.27
C VAL A 112 3.21 -2.54 -6.62
N PHE A 113 3.94 -2.31 -7.69
CA PHE A 113 3.49 -2.56 -9.06
C PHE A 113 3.94 -3.94 -9.55
N GLN A 114 3.26 -4.48 -10.56
CA GLN A 114 3.60 -5.76 -11.16
C GLN A 114 4.95 -5.73 -11.90
N HIS A 115 5.24 -4.60 -12.55
CA HIS A 115 6.57 -4.31 -13.10
C HIS A 115 7.30 -3.39 -12.13
N PHE A 116 8.61 -3.56 -11.99
CA PHE A 116 9.41 -2.80 -11.04
C PHE A 116 9.53 -1.34 -11.49
N GLU A 117 8.79 -0.45 -10.82
CA GLU A 117 8.82 1.00 -11.05
C GLU A 117 9.96 1.65 -10.24
N LEU A 118 11.19 1.14 -10.38
CA LEU A 118 12.38 1.74 -9.80
C LEU A 118 12.91 2.85 -10.72
N PHE A 119 13.47 3.92 -10.15
CA PHE A 119 14.19 4.93 -10.90
C PHE A 119 15.53 4.36 -11.39
N PRO A 120 15.73 4.17 -12.71
CA PRO A 120 16.88 3.43 -13.23
C PRO A 120 18.20 4.19 -13.09
N HIS A 121 18.11 5.52 -12.92
CA HIS A 121 19.26 6.43 -12.78
C HIS A 121 19.64 6.67 -11.32
N LEU A 122 18.96 6.04 -10.37
CA LEU A 122 19.26 6.12 -8.94
C LEU A 122 19.78 4.77 -8.46
N THR A 123 20.70 4.78 -7.50
CA THR A 123 21.09 3.55 -6.81
C THR A 123 19.91 2.98 -6.01
N ILE A 124 19.99 1.75 -5.51
CA ILE A 124 18.93 1.14 -4.71
C ILE A 124 18.69 1.95 -3.42
N ILE A 125 19.74 2.39 -2.74
CA ILE A 125 19.59 3.23 -1.55
C ILE A 125 18.97 4.60 -1.90
N ASP A 126 19.29 5.18 -3.05
CA ASP A 126 18.70 6.44 -3.49
C ASP A 126 17.21 6.28 -3.85
N ASN A 127 16.84 5.16 -4.47
CA ASN A 127 15.43 4.78 -4.70
C ASN A 127 14.64 4.72 -3.39
N LEU A 128 15.24 4.18 -2.31
CA LEU A 128 14.59 4.08 -1.01
C LEU A 128 14.56 5.41 -0.22
N THR A 129 15.50 6.32 -0.48
CA THR A 129 15.64 7.57 0.28
C THR A 129 14.98 8.78 -0.39
N VAL A 130 14.76 8.77 -1.71
CA VAL A 130 14.23 9.93 -2.44
C VAL A 130 12.89 10.42 -1.90
N ALA A 131 11.93 9.53 -1.64
CA ALA A 131 10.63 9.90 -1.09
C ALA A 131 10.70 10.25 0.40
N GLN A 132 11.60 9.59 1.15
CA GLN A 132 11.85 9.90 2.57
C GLN A 132 12.27 11.36 2.75
N ILE A 133 13.13 11.86 1.86
CA ILE A 133 13.68 13.21 1.93
C ILE A 133 12.71 14.20 1.29
N LYS A 134 12.31 13.97 0.02
CA LYS A 134 11.55 14.96 -0.76
C LYS A 134 10.07 15.06 -0.38
N VAL A 135 9.46 13.96 0.09
CA VAL A 135 8.03 13.92 0.41
C VAL A 135 7.80 13.97 1.91
N LEU A 136 8.57 13.21 2.69
CA LEU A 136 8.42 13.15 4.15
C LEU A 136 9.29 14.15 4.91
N GLY A 137 10.20 14.87 4.22
CA GLY A 137 11.03 15.90 4.83
C GLY A 137 12.07 15.39 5.82
N ARG A 138 12.42 14.10 5.78
CA ARG A 138 13.41 13.50 6.68
C ARG A 138 14.82 13.99 6.36
N LYS A 139 15.66 14.09 7.38
CA LYS A 139 17.10 14.34 7.19
C LYS A 139 17.74 13.17 6.47
N GLU A 140 18.76 13.44 5.67
CA GLU A 140 19.46 12.42 4.86
C GLU A 140 19.96 11.24 5.71
N ALA A 141 20.54 11.51 6.87
CA ALA A 141 21.02 10.47 7.79
C ALA A 141 19.90 9.54 8.27
N GLU A 142 18.74 10.10 8.64
CA GLU A 142 17.56 9.31 9.06
C GLU A 142 16.99 8.50 7.90
N ALA A 143 16.92 9.11 6.71
CA ALA A 143 16.44 8.43 5.50
C ALA A 143 17.33 7.23 5.15
N LYS A 144 18.66 7.42 5.15
CA LYS A 144 19.64 6.35 4.90
C LYS A 144 19.55 5.24 5.95
N GLN A 145 19.42 5.58 7.23
CA GLN A 145 19.25 4.59 8.30
C GLN A 145 18.01 3.72 8.07
N LYS A 146 16.86 4.33 7.74
CA LYS A 146 15.62 3.60 7.42
C LYS A 146 15.76 2.74 6.18
N ALA A 147 16.35 3.28 5.11
CA ALA A 147 16.57 2.55 3.87
C ALA A 147 17.45 1.30 4.10
N MET A 148 18.54 1.43 4.86
CA MET A 148 19.40 0.30 5.20
C MET A 148 18.68 -0.75 6.05
N ALA A 149 17.85 -0.34 7.02
CA ALA A 149 17.04 -1.26 7.79
C ALA A 149 16.02 -2.04 6.92
N TYR A 150 15.45 -1.39 5.90
CA TYR A 150 14.57 -2.08 4.95
C TYR A 150 15.34 -3.05 4.06
N LEU A 151 16.51 -2.67 3.56
CA LEU A 151 17.37 -3.56 2.78
C LEU A 151 17.81 -4.79 3.59
N ASP A 152 18.15 -4.59 4.86
CA ASP A 152 18.51 -5.68 5.76
C ASP A 152 17.35 -6.65 5.96
N ARG A 153 16.14 -6.12 6.19
CA ARG A 153 14.91 -6.93 6.35
C ARG A 153 14.61 -7.82 5.15
N VAL A 154 15.00 -7.42 3.94
CA VAL A 154 14.80 -8.21 2.71
C VAL A 154 16.08 -8.90 2.21
N GLY A 155 17.19 -8.81 2.96
CA GLY A 155 18.45 -9.48 2.63
C GLY A 155 19.24 -8.84 1.47
N LEU A 156 19.03 -7.55 1.18
CA LEU A 156 19.63 -6.83 0.03
C LEU A 156 20.60 -5.73 0.43
N THR A 157 21.10 -5.73 1.67
CA THR A 157 22.08 -4.75 2.17
C THR A 157 23.30 -4.58 1.26
N ALA A 158 23.82 -5.70 0.71
CA ALA A 158 24.97 -5.68 -0.19
C ALA A 158 24.68 -5.05 -1.58
N GLN A 159 23.41 -4.86 -1.93
CA GLN A 159 22.99 -4.27 -3.20
C GLN A 159 22.74 -2.76 -3.11
N ALA A 160 22.90 -2.15 -1.93
CA ALA A 160 22.51 -0.75 -1.67
C ALA A 160 23.07 0.26 -2.70
N ALA A 161 24.33 0.07 -3.12
CA ALA A 161 25.03 0.98 -4.03
C ALA A 161 24.84 0.64 -5.52
N LYS A 162 24.14 -0.46 -5.85
CA LYS A 162 23.89 -0.86 -7.23
C LYS A 162 22.75 -0.06 -7.86
N TYR A 163 22.66 -0.12 -9.18
CA TYR A 163 21.53 0.36 -9.96
C TYR A 163 20.53 -0.76 -10.24
N PRO A 164 19.24 -0.44 -10.52
CA PRO A 164 18.20 -1.45 -10.78
C PRO A 164 18.55 -2.46 -11.89
N ALA A 165 19.28 -2.04 -12.92
CA ALA A 165 19.69 -2.93 -14.03
C ALA A 165 20.69 -4.02 -13.60
N GLU A 166 21.30 -3.89 -12.42
CA GLU A 166 22.26 -4.85 -11.87
C GLU A 166 21.61 -5.85 -10.89
N LEU A 167 20.29 -5.77 -10.71
CA LEU A 167 19.50 -6.70 -9.91
C LEU A 167 18.88 -7.80 -10.78
N SER A 168 18.77 -8.99 -10.23
CA SER A 168 17.88 -10.01 -10.79
C SER A 168 16.42 -9.62 -10.53
N GLY A 169 15.47 -10.10 -11.33
CA GLY A 169 14.06 -9.72 -11.17
C GLY A 169 13.40 -10.17 -9.86
N GLY A 170 14.05 -10.98 -9.02
CA GLY A 170 13.55 -11.34 -7.68
C GLY A 170 14.13 -10.48 -6.55
N GLN A 171 15.17 -9.69 -6.84
CA GLN A 171 15.82 -8.76 -5.92
C GLN A 171 15.23 -7.37 -6.11
#